data_AF-A0A2I2FMB7-F1
#
_entry.id   AF-A0A2I2FMB7-F1
#
_cell.length_a   1.000
_cell.length_b   1.000
_cell.length_c   1.000
_cell.angle_alpha   90.00
_cell.angle_beta   90.00
_cell.angle_gamma   90.00
#
_symmetry.space_group_name_H-M   'P 1'
#
loop_
_entity.id
_entity.type
_entity.pdbx_description
1 polymer ?
#
loop_
_entity_poly.entity_id
_entity_poly.type
_entity_poly.pdbx_seq_one_letter_code
_entity_poly.pdbx_strand_id
1 'polypeptide(L)'
;MWISWNCYTDNFVCLSQQTPQAVGLIYWELSHAASVEFSHAPPWWLRLEQPEYWPDGIEAWEKTFASRLPTFLKVLTDREETAIQRGRLRPEQRLSGRMEQSWIDGDFGITYAVRKNFAFDAIFWKKLDGRFFGPCAVPEDDRWEKRMELLS
;
A
#
# COMPACT_ATOMS: atom_id res chain seq x y z
N MET A 1 25.10 -11.15 -0.35
CA MET A 1 23.73 -11.34 -0.87
C MET A 1 22.78 -10.88 0.22
N TRP A 2 22.28 -9.65 0.15
CA TRP A 2 21.43 -9.07 1.18
C TRP A 2 19.97 -9.21 0.76
N ILE A 3 19.22 -10.05 1.46
CA ILE A 3 17.76 -10.11 1.35
C ILE A 3 17.23 -8.84 2.02
N SER A 4 16.58 -7.97 1.25
CA SER A 4 15.83 -6.85 1.79
C SER A 4 14.62 -7.39 2.54
N TRP A 5 14.62 -7.27 3.87
CA TRP A 5 13.52 -7.71 4.73
C TRP A 5 12.34 -6.73 4.60
N ASN A 6 11.50 -6.93 3.59
CA ASN A 6 10.27 -6.16 3.40
C ASN A 6 9.16 -6.77 4.26
N CYS A 7 8.96 -6.22 5.47
CA CYS A 7 7.91 -6.63 6.40
C CYS A 7 6.56 -5.96 6.06
N TYR A 8 5.81 -6.40 5.04
CA TYR A 8 4.54 -5.75 4.66
C TYR A 8 3.42 -6.67 4.16
N THR A 9 3.44 -7.94 4.56
CA THR A 9 2.28 -8.85 4.41
C THR A 9 1.96 -9.42 5.79
N ASP A 10 0.86 -8.96 6.39
CA ASP A 10 0.20 -9.56 7.57
C ASP A 10 1.07 -10.04 8.74
N ASN A 11 2.22 -9.41 8.96
CA ASN A 11 3.08 -9.71 10.11
C ASN A 11 2.52 -9.03 11.35
N PHE A 12 1.87 -9.82 12.21
CA PHE A 12 1.48 -9.37 13.53
C PHE A 12 2.74 -9.14 14.39
N VAL A 13 2.88 -7.93 14.94
CA VAL A 13 3.85 -7.65 16.00
C VAL A 13 3.25 -8.11 17.32
N CYS A 14 3.85 -9.11 17.96
CA CYS A 14 3.45 -9.50 19.30
C CYS A 14 4.05 -8.55 20.34
N LEU A 15 3.19 -7.87 21.09
CA LEU A 15 3.55 -7.07 22.25
C LEU A 15 3.47 -7.93 23.51
N SER A 16 4.47 -7.78 24.40
CA SER A 16 4.45 -8.42 25.72
C SER A 16 3.26 -7.88 26.52
N GLN A 17 2.55 -8.76 27.23
CA GLN A 17 1.50 -8.31 28.15
C GLN A 17 2.04 -7.62 29.41
N GLN A 18 3.35 -7.74 29.67
CA GLN A 18 4.01 -7.24 30.88
C GLN A 18 4.84 -5.97 30.61
N THR A 19 5.21 -5.71 29.35
CA THR A 19 6.02 -4.57 28.92
C THR A 19 5.61 -4.14 27.50
N PRO A 20 5.64 -2.84 27.14
CA PRO A 20 5.33 -2.36 25.79
C PRO A 20 6.46 -2.66 24.78
N GLN A 21 7.15 -3.78 24.95
CA GLN A 21 8.28 -4.19 24.14
C GLN A 21 7.79 -5.23 23.13
N ALA A 22 8.14 -5.04 21.85
CA ALA A 22 7.90 -6.03 20.82
C ALA A 22 8.76 -7.28 21.10
N VAL A 23 8.12 -8.44 21.23
CA VAL A 23 8.78 -9.69 21.70
C VAL A 23 9.09 -10.65 20.56
N GLY A 24 8.48 -10.46 19.39
CA GLY A 24 8.74 -11.30 18.23
C GLY A 24 7.97 -10.83 16.99
N LEU A 25 8.52 -11.19 15.83
CA LEU A 25 7.83 -11.13 14.55
C LEU A 25 7.25 -12.52 14.29
N ILE A 26 5.93 -12.64 14.12
CA ILE A 26 5.28 -13.89 13.73
C ILE A 26 4.99 -13.82 12.22
N TYR A 27 4.89 -14.97 11.55
CA TYR A 27 4.63 -15.15 10.10
C TYR A 27 5.83 -14.93 9.16
N TRP A 28 7.03 -15.34 9.58
CA TRP A 28 8.24 -15.40 8.73
C TRP A 28 8.05 -16.26 7.45
N GLU A 29 7.12 -17.20 7.46
CA GLU A 29 6.73 -18.07 6.35
C GLU A 29 5.96 -17.36 5.21
N LEU A 30 5.55 -16.10 5.43
CA LEU A 30 4.97 -15.21 4.40
C LEU A 30 5.94 -14.13 3.93
N SER A 31 7.25 -14.30 4.16
CA SER A 31 8.31 -13.43 3.60
C SER A 31 8.33 -13.55 2.07
N HIS A 32 7.39 -12.88 1.41
CA HIS A 32 7.30 -12.89 -0.04
C HIS A 32 8.53 -12.18 -0.60
N ALA A 33 9.23 -12.83 -1.53
CA ALA A 33 10.25 -12.19 -2.34
C ALA A 33 9.56 -11.25 -3.36
N ALA A 34 9.00 -10.16 -2.84
CA ALA A 34 8.38 -9.11 -3.62
C ALA A 34 9.45 -8.12 -4.08
N SER A 35 9.23 -7.52 -5.25
CA SER A 35 10.02 -6.37 -5.70
C SER A 35 10.05 -5.27 -4.63
N VAL A 36 11.14 -4.49 -4.54
CA VAL A 36 11.29 -3.47 -3.49
C VAL A 36 10.20 -2.40 -3.53
N GLU A 37 9.66 -2.15 -4.73
CA GLU A 37 8.58 -1.22 -5.05
C GLU A 37 7.32 -1.51 -4.23
N PHE A 38 7.07 -2.76 -3.85
CA PHE A 38 5.97 -3.14 -2.98
C PHE A 38 6.06 -2.54 -1.57
N SER A 39 7.26 -2.16 -1.14
CA SER A 39 7.49 -1.45 0.14
C SER A 39 7.35 0.06 0.01
N HIS A 40 7.25 0.57 -1.22
CA HIS A 40 6.96 1.98 -1.45
C HIS A 40 5.46 2.27 -1.33
N ALA A 41 4.57 1.27 -1.35
CA ALA A 41 3.16 1.53 -1.10
C ALA A 41 2.88 1.66 0.41
N PRO A 42 2.14 2.68 0.87
CA PRO A 42 1.74 2.76 2.26
C PRO A 42 0.90 1.53 2.64
N PRO A 43 1.01 1.04 3.89
CA PRO A 43 0.29 -0.15 4.31
C PRO A 43 -1.22 0.08 4.34
N TRP A 44 -1.97 -0.63 3.49
CA TRP A 44 -3.43 -0.53 3.44
C TRP A 44 -4.09 -0.87 4.79
N TRP A 45 -3.50 -1.78 5.55
CA TRP A 45 -3.98 -2.23 6.88
C TRP A 45 -3.91 -1.16 7.97
N LEU A 46 -3.36 0.03 7.71
CA LEU A 46 -3.56 1.19 8.61
C LEU A 46 -5.06 1.46 8.83
N ARG A 47 -5.90 1.00 7.89
CA ARG A 47 -7.32 0.77 8.10
C ARG A 47 -7.58 -0.73 8.18
N LEU A 48 -8.26 -1.15 9.23
CA LEU A 48 -8.57 -2.56 9.49
C LEU A 48 -9.48 -3.18 8.42
N GLU A 49 -10.31 -2.34 7.79
CA GLU A 49 -11.22 -2.77 6.72
C GLU A 49 -10.61 -2.50 5.35
N GLN A 50 -10.81 -3.43 4.42
CA GLN A 50 -10.29 -3.33 3.06
C GLN A 50 -11.10 -2.32 2.22
N PRO A 51 -10.47 -1.63 1.25
CA PRO A 51 -11.14 -0.72 0.32
C PRO A 51 -12.45 -1.27 -0.27
N GLU A 52 -12.45 -2.53 -0.74
CA GLU A 52 -13.58 -3.17 -1.40
C GLU A 52 -14.75 -3.54 -0.48
N TYR A 53 -14.51 -3.62 0.83
CA TYR A 53 -15.53 -3.93 1.84
C TYR A 53 -15.98 -2.70 2.64
N TRP A 54 -15.46 -1.52 2.31
CA TRP A 54 -15.84 -0.30 3.00
C TRP A 54 -17.32 0.04 2.73
N PRO A 55 -18.17 0.27 3.75
CA PRO A 55 -19.60 0.47 3.57
C PRO A 55 -19.97 1.62 2.62
N ASP A 56 -19.17 2.69 2.66
CA ASP A 56 -19.35 3.88 1.83
C ASP A 56 -18.56 3.84 0.51
N GLY A 57 -17.98 2.68 0.18
CA GLY A 57 -17.19 2.43 -1.02
C GLY A 57 -15.71 2.85 -0.95
N ILE A 58 -14.98 2.50 -2.01
CA ILE A 58 -13.53 2.70 -2.14
C ILE A 58 -13.14 4.18 -2.05
N GLU A 59 -13.94 5.08 -2.61
CA GLU A 59 -13.68 6.53 -2.58
C GLU A 59 -13.72 7.08 -1.14
N ALA A 60 -14.67 6.62 -0.34
CA ALA A 60 -14.80 7.02 1.06
C ALA A 60 -13.69 6.40 1.92
N TRP A 61 -13.32 5.14 1.65
CA TRP A 61 -12.15 4.50 2.25
C TRP A 61 -10.89 5.31 1.98
N GLU A 62 -10.66 5.71 0.72
CA GLU A 62 -9.47 6.45 0.29
C GLU A 62 -9.37 7.81 1.00
N LYS A 63 -10.47 8.58 1.04
CA LYS A 63 -10.52 9.84 1.78
C LYS A 63 -10.19 9.66 3.26
N THR A 64 -10.72 8.58 3.84
CA THR A 64 -10.52 8.22 5.25
C THR A 64 -9.09 7.77 5.51
N PHE A 65 -8.47 7.04 4.58
CA PHE A 65 -7.07 6.63 4.63
C PHE A 65 -6.13 7.83 4.48
N ALA A 66 -6.34 8.66 3.45
CA ALA A 66 -5.60 9.88 3.18
C ALA A 66 -5.56 10.82 4.40
N SER A 67 -6.67 10.92 5.15
CA SER A 67 -6.71 11.76 6.36
C SER A 67 -5.78 11.31 7.49
N ARG A 68 -5.39 10.02 7.53
CA ARG A 68 -4.53 9.45 8.58
C ARG A 68 -3.11 9.19 8.12
N LEU A 69 -2.91 9.01 6.82
CA LEU A 69 -1.60 8.74 6.22
C LEU A 69 -0.51 9.73 6.67
N PRO A 70 -0.74 11.06 6.73
CA PRO A 70 0.26 12.02 7.20
C PRO A 70 0.74 11.76 8.64
N THR A 71 -0.14 11.25 9.51
CA THR A 71 0.24 10.92 10.89
C THR A 71 1.19 9.73 10.92
N PHE A 72 0.87 8.69 10.15
CA PHE A 72 1.74 7.52 10.02
C PHE A 72 3.10 7.90 9.42
N LEU A 73 3.09 8.66 8.32
CA LEU A 73 4.31 9.10 7.65
C LEU A 73 5.20 9.95 8.56
N LYS A 74 4.60 10.86 9.33
CA LYS A 74 5.35 11.66 10.33
C LYS A 74 6.07 10.75 11.33
N VAL A 75 5.34 9.82 11.94
CA VAL A 75 5.93 8.89 12.93
C VAL A 75 6.99 8.01 12.28
N LEU A 76 6.75 7.51 11.05
CA LEU A 76 7.72 6.70 10.32
C LEU A 76 9.00 7.48 10.06
N THR A 77 8.90 8.71 9.57
CA THR A 77 10.04 9.62 9.35
C THR A 77 10.86 9.83 10.61
N ASP A 78 10.22 10.12 11.75
CA ASP A 78 10.91 10.33 13.03
C ASP A 78 11.68 9.06 13.48
N ARG A 79 11.10 7.88 13.24
CA ARG A 79 11.73 6.59 13.57
C ARG A 79 12.87 6.25 12.64
N GLU A 80 12.72 6.50 11.35
CA GLU A 80 13.77 6.33 10.34
C GLU A 80 14.95 7.27 10.62
N GLU A 81 14.69 8.53 10.96
CA GLU A 81 15.72 9.52 11.35
C GLU A 81 16.51 9.04 12.58
N THR A 82 15.81 8.59 13.62
CA THR A 82 16.46 8.01 14.81
C THR A 82 17.29 6.77 14.47
N ALA A 83 16.82 5.93 13.55
CA ALA A 83 17.54 4.73 13.11
C ALA A 83 18.79 5.07 12.29
N ILE A 84 18.72 6.11 11.45
CA ILE A 84 19.85 6.63 10.67
C ILE A 84 20.92 7.19 11.60
N GLN A 85 20.55 8.02 12.58
CA GLN A 85 21.48 8.57 13.57
C GLN A 85 22.21 7.50 14.38
N ARG A 86 21.57 6.32 14.57
CA ARG A 86 22.13 5.17 15.26
C ARG A 86 22.89 4.20 14.34
N GLY A 87 23.05 4.54 13.06
CA GLY A 87 23.71 3.69 12.06
C GLY A 87 22.98 2.39 11.73
N ARG A 88 21.69 2.27 12.08
CA ARG A 88 20.87 1.06 11.83
C ARG A 88 20.17 1.07 10.47
N LEU A 89 20.03 2.24 9.86
CA LEU A 89 19.38 2.45 8.57
C LEU A 89 20.23 3.42 7.75
N ARG A 90 20.39 3.17 6.44
CA ARG A 90 21.02 4.14 5.54
C ARG A 90 19.98 5.13 5.00
N PRO A 91 20.34 6.40 4.73
CA PRO A 91 19.40 7.40 4.22
C PRO A 91 18.61 6.95 2.98
N GLU A 92 19.24 6.19 2.08
CA GLU A 92 18.63 5.71 0.83
C GLU A 92 17.55 4.65 1.06
N GLN A 93 17.55 4.02 2.24
CA GLN A 93 16.58 3.00 2.66
C GLN A 93 15.32 3.61 3.29
N ARG A 94 15.23 4.95 3.36
CA ARG A 94 14.04 5.66 3.85
C ARG A 94 12.83 5.33 2.97
N LEU A 95 11.74 4.90 3.60
CA LEU A 95 10.50 4.50 2.96
C LEU A 95 9.42 5.58 3.06
N SER A 96 9.38 6.37 4.14
CA SER A 96 8.37 7.42 4.35
C SER A 96 8.13 8.29 3.12
N GLY A 97 9.17 8.89 2.56
CA GLY A 97 9.05 9.72 1.35
C GLY A 97 8.60 8.94 0.11
N ARG A 98 9.00 7.67 -0.02
CA ARG A 98 8.57 6.81 -1.14
C ARG A 98 7.09 6.42 -0.99
N MET A 99 6.62 6.21 0.23
CA MET A 99 5.21 5.95 0.58
C MET A 99 4.31 7.14 0.32
N GLU A 100 4.78 8.34 0.66
CA GLU A 100 4.09 9.56 0.33
C GLU A 100 3.97 9.74 -1.19
N GLN A 101 5.07 9.59 -1.92
CA GLN A 101 5.09 9.73 -3.37
C GLN A 101 4.20 8.69 -4.06
N SER A 102 4.27 7.43 -3.63
CA SER A 102 3.42 6.35 -4.15
C SER A 102 1.93 6.61 -3.95
N TRP A 103 1.55 7.28 -2.86
CA TRP A 103 0.17 7.70 -2.63
C TRP A 103 -0.23 8.83 -3.58
N ILE A 104 0.60 9.86 -3.71
CA ILE A 104 0.34 11.04 -4.56
C ILE A 104 0.23 10.64 -6.04
N ASP A 105 1.12 9.78 -6.51
CA ASP A 105 1.14 9.34 -7.91
C ASP A 105 0.05 8.30 -8.23
N GLY A 106 -0.63 7.79 -7.19
CA GLY A 106 -1.63 6.72 -7.32
C GLY A 106 -1.03 5.32 -7.53
N ASP A 107 0.29 5.15 -7.37
CA ASP A 107 0.98 3.85 -7.46
C ASP A 107 0.59 2.87 -6.35
N PHE A 108 0.08 3.41 -5.24
CA PHE A 108 -0.60 2.61 -4.22
C PHE A 108 -1.69 1.73 -4.85
N GLY A 109 -2.52 2.26 -5.77
CA GLY A 109 -3.61 1.54 -6.41
C GLY A 109 -3.11 0.36 -7.25
N ILE A 110 -2.01 0.55 -7.99
CA ILE A 110 -1.35 -0.51 -8.77
C ILE A 110 -0.87 -1.61 -7.82
N THR A 111 -0.13 -1.20 -6.79
CA THR A 111 0.44 -2.12 -5.80
C THR A 111 -0.65 -2.91 -5.07
N TYR A 112 -1.76 -2.25 -4.75
CA TYR A 112 -2.91 -2.86 -4.09
C TYR A 112 -3.60 -3.88 -5.00
N ALA A 113 -3.89 -3.52 -6.26
CA ALA A 113 -4.51 -4.40 -7.24
C ALA A 113 -3.69 -5.67 -7.52
N VAL A 114 -2.36 -5.55 -7.61
CA VAL A 114 -1.46 -6.70 -7.81
C VAL A 114 -1.44 -7.64 -6.60
N ARG A 115 -1.56 -7.10 -5.38
CA ARG A 115 -1.57 -7.90 -4.14
C ARG A 115 -2.92 -8.53 -3.82
N LYS A 116 -4.02 -7.93 -4.28
CA LYS A 116 -5.38 -8.31 -3.94
C LYS A 116 -6.13 -8.68 -5.22
N ASN A 117 -5.91 -9.92 -5.67
CA ASN A 117 -6.53 -10.47 -6.87
C ASN A 117 -8.07 -10.35 -6.89
N PHE A 118 -8.74 -10.50 -5.75
CA PHE A 118 -10.20 -10.35 -5.65
C PHE A 118 -10.67 -8.90 -5.76
N ALA A 119 -9.84 -7.93 -5.38
CA ALA A 119 -10.15 -6.51 -5.50
C ALA A 119 -9.71 -5.92 -6.84
N PHE A 120 -9.02 -6.71 -7.68
CA PHE A 120 -8.43 -6.22 -8.92
C PHE A 120 -9.44 -5.53 -9.82
N ASP A 121 -10.60 -6.14 -10.07
CA ASP A 121 -11.61 -5.61 -10.98
C ASP A 121 -12.14 -4.24 -10.51
N ALA A 122 -12.58 -4.15 -9.25
CA ALA A 122 -13.08 -2.92 -8.66
C ALA A 122 -12.02 -1.80 -8.64
N ILE A 123 -10.77 -2.14 -8.33
CA ILE A 123 -9.66 -1.18 -8.30
C ILE A 123 -9.26 -0.76 -9.72
N PHE A 124 -9.28 -1.69 -10.68
CA PHE A 124 -8.97 -1.42 -12.06
C PHE A 124 -9.94 -0.38 -12.63
N TRP A 125 -11.24 -0.65 -12.58
CA TRP A 125 -12.24 0.26 -13.18
C TRP A 125 -12.29 1.62 -12.51
N LYS A 126 -12.21 1.66 -11.18
CA LYS A 126 -12.34 2.91 -10.42
C LYS A 126 -11.07 3.76 -10.39
N LYS A 127 -9.88 3.15 -10.42
CA LYS A 127 -8.60 3.86 -10.18
C LYS A 127 -7.61 3.77 -11.33
N LEU A 128 -7.52 2.62 -12.01
CA LEU A 128 -6.44 2.38 -12.98
C LEU A 128 -6.89 2.65 -14.42
N ASP A 129 -8.14 2.36 -14.78
CA ASP A 129 -8.66 2.50 -16.15
C ASP A 129 -8.46 3.92 -16.67
N GLY A 130 -8.95 4.93 -15.95
CA GLY A 130 -8.81 6.33 -16.33
C GLY A 130 -7.36 6.82 -16.33
N ARG A 131 -6.48 6.23 -15.50
CA ARG A 131 -5.06 6.58 -15.42
C ARG A 131 -4.29 6.09 -16.65
N PHE A 132 -4.56 4.88 -17.12
CA PHE A 132 -3.84 4.26 -18.24
C PHE A 132 -4.48 4.54 -19.60
N PHE A 133 -5.80 4.63 -19.66
CA PHE A 133 -6.55 4.73 -20.92
C PHE A 133 -7.29 6.07 -21.07
N GLY A 134 -7.14 6.99 -20.11
CA GLY A 134 -7.80 8.28 -20.12
C GLY A 134 -9.29 8.23 -19.78
N PRO A 135 -9.94 9.40 -19.66
CA PRO A 135 -11.36 9.49 -19.34
C PRO A 135 -12.22 8.80 -20.41
N CYS A 136 -13.23 8.05 -19.97
CA CYS A 136 -14.20 7.42 -20.85
C CYS A 136 -15.56 8.06 -20.64
N ALA A 137 -16.22 8.47 -21.73
CA ALA A 137 -17.58 9.03 -21.69
C ALA A 137 -18.66 7.96 -21.47
N VAL A 138 -18.28 6.70 -21.52
CA VAL A 138 -19.16 5.53 -21.38
C VAL A 138 -19.28 5.15 -19.89
N PRO A 139 -20.47 4.73 -19.41
CA PRO A 139 -20.66 4.20 -18.05
C PRO A 139 -19.68 3.06 -17.75
N GLU A 140 -19.26 2.93 -16.48
CA GLU A 140 -18.26 1.93 -16.04
C GLU A 140 -18.55 0.52 -16.57
N ASP A 141 -19.82 0.08 -16.44
CA ASP A 141 -20.30 -1.24 -16.87
C ASP A 141 -20.16 -1.52 -18.37
N ASP A 142 -20.08 -0.47 -19.19
CA ASP A 142 -20.00 -0.56 -20.65
C ASP A 142 -18.58 -0.22 -21.16
N ARG A 143 -17.65 0.21 -20.28
CA ARG A 143 -16.29 0.61 -20.69
C ARG A 143 -15.47 -0.53 -21.25
N TRP A 144 -15.72 -1.76 -20.81
CA TRP A 144 -14.95 -2.92 -21.24
C TRP A 144 -15.05 -3.13 -22.76
N GLU A 145 -16.20 -2.84 -23.40
CA GLU A 145 -16.35 -2.94 -24.86
C GLU A 145 -15.36 -2.02 -25.58
N LYS A 146 -15.21 -0.78 -25.08
CA LYS A 146 -14.25 0.19 -25.62
C LYS A 146 -12.81 -0.20 -25.34
N ARG A 147 -12.52 -0.88 -24.24
CA ARG A 147 -11.17 -1.38 -23.96
C ARG A 147 -10.82 -2.61 -24.78
N MET A 148 -11.81 -3.44 -25.14
CA MET A 148 -11.61 -4.57 -26.05
C MET A 148 -11.16 -4.12 -27.44
N GLU A 149 -11.63 -2.96 -27.93
CA GLU A 149 -11.17 -2.35 -29.19
C GLU A 149 -9.66 -2.00 -29.16
N LEU A 150 -9.02 -1.88 -27.99
CA LEU A 150 -7.59 -1.58 -27.86
C LEU A 150 -6.70 -2.83 -27.88
N LEU A 151 -7.29 -4.02 -27.78
CA LEU A 151 -6.58 -5.31 -27.73
C LEU A 151 -6.55 -6.04 -29.07
N SER A 152 -7.23 -5.50 -30.09
CA SER A 152 -7.22 -5.98 -31.48
C SER A 152 -6.08 -5.36 -32.28
#